data_AF-A0A1W6BII7-F1
#
_entry.id   AF-A0A1W6BII7-F1
#
_cell.length_a   1.000
_cell.length_b   1.000
_cell.length_c   1.000
_cell.angle_alpha   90.00
_cell.angle_beta   90.00
_cell.angle_gamma   90.00
#
_symmetry.space_group_name_H-M   'P 1'
#
loop_
_entity.id
_entity.type
_entity.pdbx_description
1 polymer ?
#
loop_
_entity_poly.entity_id
_entity_poly.type
_entity_poly.pdbx_seq_one_letter_code
_entity_poly.pdbx_strand_id
1 'polypeptide(L)'
;MLYFAYGSNLNHFQMKRRCKDSIFLKKYELKGFRLNFRSKYRAADIEKKNNYLVPGALYEISKSDEKKLDLYEDFPILYKKMYFKYYNKKVMTYIMPIKSEFRYPTERYLNVIKRGYKDCKLDKSYLVKALNPQK
;
A
#
# COMPACT_ATOMS: atom_id res chain seq x y z
N MET A 1 0.91 1.01 -16.66
CA MET A 1 0.01 0.16 -15.82
C MET A 1 -0.41 0.96 -14.60
N LEU A 2 -1.63 0.79 -14.09
CA LEU A 2 -2.06 1.45 -12.85
C LEU A 2 -1.65 0.62 -11.63
N TYR A 3 -1.05 1.29 -10.65
CA TYR A 3 -0.64 0.73 -9.37
C TYR A 3 -1.28 1.49 -8.21
N PHE A 4 -1.83 0.76 -7.24
CA PHE A 4 -2.36 1.31 -6.00
C PHE A 4 -1.39 1.05 -4.84
N ALA A 5 -0.89 2.14 -4.26
CA ALA A 5 -0.05 2.14 -3.07
C ALA A 5 -0.88 2.48 -1.84
N TYR A 6 -0.66 1.78 -0.73
CA TYR A 6 -1.31 2.05 0.57
C TYR A 6 -0.32 2.07 1.76
N GLY A 7 0.95 1.74 1.51
CA GLY A 7 2.02 1.64 2.52
C GLY A 7 3.18 2.60 2.26
N SER A 8 4.42 2.10 2.36
CA SER A 8 5.63 2.91 2.21
C SER A 8 5.77 3.59 0.83
N ASN A 9 5.21 2.99 -0.23
CA ASN A 9 5.19 3.56 -1.58
C ASN A 9 4.26 4.78 -1.73
N LEU A 10 3.53 5.17 -0.68
CA LEU A 10 2.86 6.48 -0.63
C LEU A 10 3.87 7.64 -0.54
N ASN A 11 5.07 7.38 -0.01
CA ASN A 11 6.11 8.39 0.07
C ASN A 11 6.67 8.67 -1.33
N HIS A 12 6.43 9.88 -1.86
CA HIS A 12 6.79 10.23 -3.24
C HIS A 12 8.29 10.07 -3.51
N PHE A 13 9.14 10.44 -2.54
CA PHE A 13 10.59 10.29 -2.68
C PHE A 13 11.00 8.83 -2.78
N GLN A 14 10.46 7.94 -1.93
CA GLN A 14 10.77 6.52 -2.02
C GLN A 14 10.20 5.88 -3.28
N MET A 15 8.97 6.26 -3.67
CA MET A 15 8.35 5.78 -4.89
C MET A 15 9.18 6.15 -6.11
N LYS A 16 9.61 7.41 -6.23
CA LYS A 16 10.43 7.87 -7.36
C LYS A 16 11.81 7.23 -7.40
N ARG A 17 12.40 6.94 -6.22
CA ARG A 17 13.69 6.25 -6.12
C ARG A 17 13.61 4.80 -6.59
N ARG A 18 12.53 4.09 -6.25
CA ARG A 18 12.29 2.70 -6.69
C ARG A 18 11.84 2.65 -8.15
N CYS A 19 10.84 3.46 -8.46
CA CYS A 19 10.14 3.50 -9.74
C CYS A 19 10.39 4.85 -10.41
N LYS A 20 11.45 4.94 -11.22
CA LYS A 20 11.89 6.21 -11.82
C LYS A 20 10.86 6.75 -12.79
N ASP A 21 10.13 5.88 -13.47
CA ASP A 21 9.13 6.26 -14.47
C ASP A 21 7.75 6.49 -13.83
N SER A 22 7.63 6.31 -12.51
CA SER A 22 6.35 6.46 -11.82
C SER A 22 5.82 7.89 -11.88
N ILE A 23 4.51 8.00 -12.10
CA ILE A 23 3.75 9.25 -12.13
C ILE A 23 2.63 9.12 -11.09
N PHE A 24 2.61 10.01 -10.10
CA PHE A 24 1.49 10.13 -9.18
C PHE A 24 0.28 10.69 -9.92
N LEU A 25 -0.85 9.98 -9.87
CA LEU A 25 -2.08 10.41 -10.52
C LEU A 25 -2.99 11.13 -9.53
N LYS A 26 -3.39 10.45 -8.46
CA LYS A 26 -4.28 10.98 -7.43
C LYS A 26 -4.42 10.05 -6.23
N LYS A 27 -5.00 10.57 -5.15
CA LYS A 27 -5.52 9.74 -4.05
C LYS A 27 -6.70 8.87 -4.49
N TYR A 28 -6.84 7.72 -3.85
CA TYR A 28 -7.92 6.76 -4.10
C TYR A 28 -8.29 6.01 -2.82
N GLU A 29 -9.56 5.65 -2.69
CA GLU A 29 -10.07 4.91 -1.53
C GLU A 29 -10.50 3.51 -1.96
N LEU A 30 -9.75 2.50 -1.51
CA LEU A 30 -10.06 1.11 -1.80
C LEU A 30 -11.08 0.59 -0.78
N LYS A 31 -12.33 0.40 -1.22
CA LYS A 31 -13.44 -0.10 -0.40
C LYS A 31 -13.39 -1.63 -0.21
N GLY A 32 -13.91 -2.10 0.91
CA GLY A 32 -13.98 -3.53 1.26
C GLY A 32 -12.69 -4.09 1.86
N PHE A 33 -11.76 -3.23 2.26
CA PHE A 33 -10.48 -3.59 2.82
C PHE A 33 -10.18 -2.79 4.08
N ARG A 34 -9.41 -3.39 5.00
CA ARG A 34 -8.78 -2.67 6.11
C ARG A 34 -7.26 -2.69 5.98
N LEU A 35 -6.63 -1.61 6.42
CA LEU A 35 -5.18 -1.53 6.58
C LEU A 35 -4.79 -2.24 7.88
N ASN A 36 -3.72 -3.02 7.81
CA ASN A 36 -3.17 -3.78 8.92
C ASN A 36 -1.63 -3.75 8.85
N PHE A 37 -0.94 -4.05 9.95
CA PHE A 37 0.51 -4.19 10.02
C PHE A 37 0.84 -5.58 10.53
N ARG A 38 1.65 -6.34 9.79
CA ARG A 38 1.91 -7.76 10.13
C ARG A 38 3.26 -8.26 9.62
N SER A 39 3.48 -9.57 9.74
CA SER A 39 4.71 -10.30 9.38
C SER A 39 5.93 -10.00 10.27
N LYS A 40 7.00 -10.77 10.08
CA LYS A 40 8.32 -10.52 10.72
C LYS A 40 8.83 -9.11 10.44
N TYR A 41 8.47 -8.54 9.27
CA TYR A 41 8.89 -7.21 8.84
C TYR A 41 8.03 -6.07 9.39
N ARG A 42 6.91 -6.37 10.08
CA ARG A 42 5.98 -5.37 10.64
C ARG A 42 5.49 -4.38 9.57
N ALA A 43 5.27 -4.90 8.35
CA ALA A 43 4.96 -4.12 7.15
C ALA A 43 3.45 -3.95 6.95
N ALA A 44 3.07 -2.93 6.19
CA ALA A 44 1.68 -2.62 5.87
C ALA A 44 1.08 -3.68 4.93
N ASP A 45 -0.11 -4.17 5.25
CA ASP A 45 -0.88 -5.10 4.45
C ASP A 45 -2.35 -4.65 4.40
N ILE A 46 -3.08 -5.11 3.39
CA ILE A 46 -4.53 -4.96 3.32
C ILE A 46 -5.22 -6.32 3.32
N GLU A 47 -6.34 -6.40 4.02
CA GLU A 47 -7.17 -7.60 4.04
C GLU A 47 -8.64 -7.25 3.88
N LYS A 48 -9.40 -8.20 3.34
CA LYS A 48 -10.83 -8.03 3.09
C LYS A 48 -11.55 -7.78 4.42
N LYS A 49 -12.31 -6.69 4.49
CA LYS A 49 -13.23 -6.41 5.59
C LYS A 49 -14.36 -5.53 5.06
N ASN A 50 -15.59 -6.04 5.11
CA ASN A 50 -16.78 -5.31 4.64
C ASN A 50 -16.97 -4.03 5.46
N ASN A 51 -17.46 -2.97 4.81
CA ASN A 51 -17.67 -1.64 5.40
C ASN A 51 -16.40 -0.90 5.85
N TYR A 52 -15.21 -1.38 5.48
CA TYR A 52 -13.96 -0.66 5.66
C TYR A 52 -13.45 -0.11 4.32
N LEU A 53 -12.58 0.89 4.41
CA LEU A 53 -11.83 1.39 3.26
C LEU A 53 -10.38 1.65 3.64
N VAL A 54 -9.50 1.59 2.65
CA VAL A 54 -8.08 1.92 2.77
C VAL A 54 -7.79 3.13 1.88
N PRO A 55 -7.37 4.27 2.46
CA PRO A 55 -6.88 5.38 1.67
C PRO A 55 -5.51 5.04 1.11
N GLY A 56 -5.30 5.39 -0.15
CA GLY A 56 -4.03 5.21 -0.83
C GLY A 56 -3.89 6.13 -2.03
N ALA A 57 -2.96 5.81 -2.91
CA ALA A 57 -2.67 6.60 -4.10
C ALA A 57 -2.56 5.72 -5.34
N LEU A 58 -3.07 6.24 -6.45
CA LEU A 58 -2.89 5.66 -7.77
C LEU A 58 -1.67 6.27 -8.44
N TYR A 59 -0.84 5.39 -8.96
CA TYR A 59 0.32 5.71 -9.79
C TYR A 59 0.17 5.07 -11.15
N GLU A 60 0.70 5.74 -12.16
CA GLU A 60 1.08 5.08 -13.41
C GLU A 60 2.53 4.61 -13.30
N ILE A 61 2.76 3.34 -13.64
CA ILE A 61 4.08 2.71 -13.63
C ILE A 61 4.35 1.99 -14.95
N SER A 62 5.63 1.95 -15.34
CA SER A 62 6.12 1.19 -16.49
C SER A 62 6.29 -0.31 -16.16
N LYS A 63 6.52 -1.15 -17.17
CA LYS A 63 6.83 -2.58 -16.95
C LYS A 63 8.16 -2.79 -16.22
N SER A 64 9.13 -1.90 -16.41
CA SER A 64 10.41 -1.92 -15.69
C SER A 64 10.21 -1.58 -14.22
N ASP A 65 9.34 -0.61 -13.92
CA ASP A 65 8.99 -0.26 -12.55
C ASP A 65 8.24 -1.40 -11.84
N GLU A 66 7.34 -2.09 -12.54
CA GLU A 66 6.67 -3.30 -12.01
C GLU A 66 7.69 -4.36 -11.57
N LYS A 67 8.70 -4.67 -12.40
CA LYS A 67 9.75 -5.64 -12.04
C LYS A 67 10.53 -5.23 -10.79
N LYS A 68 10.80 -3.93 -10.62
CA LYS A 68 11.48 -3.41 -9.42
C LYS A 68 10.59 -3.51 -8.18
N LEU A 69 9.28 -3.28 -8.32
CA LEU A 69 8.33 -3.50 -7.24
C LEU A 69 8.24 -4.98 -6.88
N ASP A 70 8.22 -5.89 -7.85
CA ASP A 70 8.19 -7.33 -7.59
C ASP A 70 9.38 -7.79 -6.74
N LEU A 71 10.58 -7.30 -7.05
CA LEU A 71 11.78 -7.56 -6.25
C LEU A 71 11.68 -6.93 -4.85
N TYR A 72 11.15 -5.71 -4.74
CA TYR A 72 11.04 -5.00 -3.47
C TYR A 72 10.00 -5.60 -2.52
N GLU A 73 8.87 -6.06 -3.06
CA GLU A 73 7.77 -6.66 -2.31
C GLU A 73 7.97 -8.17 -2.07
N ASP A 74 9.14 -8.71 -2.44
CA ASP A 74 9.47 -10.13 -2.32
C ASP A 74 8.37 -11.03 -2.93
N PHE A 75 7.92 -10.65 -4.13
CA PHE A 75 6.89 -11.37 -4.89
C PHE A 75 7.48 -12.63 -5.53
N PRO A 76 6.78 -13.80 -5.49
CA PRO A 76 5.44 -14.04 -4.95
C PRO A 76 5.41 -14.60 -3.51
N ILE A 77 6.52 -14.51 -2.76
CA ILE A 77 6.71 -15.17 -1.46
C ILE A 77 5.99 -14.40 -0.35
N LEU A 78 6.39 -13.14 -0.11
CA LEU A 78 5.82 -12.33 0.96
C LEU A 78 4.50 -11.67 0.56
N TYR A 79 4.45 -11.12 -0.66
CA TYR A 79 3.25 -10.51 -1.22
C TYR A 79 2.83 -11.19 -2.53
N LYS A 80 1.53 -11.18 -2.81
CA LYS A 80 0.92 -11.55 -4.08
C LYS A 80 0.25 -10.35 -4.74
N LYS A 81 0.22 -10.33 -6.07
CA LYS A 81 -0.49 -9.31 -6.83
C LYS A 81 -1.99 -9.53 -6.72
N MET A 82 -2.70 -8.49 -6.28
CA MET A 82 -4.14 -8.38 -6.36
C MET A 82 -4.50 -7.35 -7.43
N TYR A 83 -5.56 -7.62 -8.17
CA TYR A 83 -6.06 -6.69 -9.16
C TYR A 83 -7.50 -6.33 -8.86
N PHE A 84 -7.82 -5.04 -9.02
CA PHE A 84 -9.20 -4.56 -8.94
C PHE A 84 -9.51 -3.66 -10.14
N LYS A 85 -10.79 -3.48 -10.43
CA LYS A 85 -11.25 -2.59 -11.50
C LYS A 85 -11.39 -1.17 -10.96
N TYR A 86 -10.85 -0.22 -11.70
CA TYR A 86 -11.06 1.20 -11.51
C TYR A 86 -11.56 1.75 -12.85
N TYR A 87 -12.87 2.03 -12.91
CA TYR A 87 -13.59 2.21 -14.18
C TYR A 87 -13.31 1.02 -15.12
N ASN A 88 -12.82 1.28 -16.33
CA ASN A 88 -12.47 0.28 -17.34
C ASN A 88 -11.00 -0.13 -17.31
N LYS A 89 -10.23 0.30 -16.30
CA LYS A 89 -8.81 -0.03 -16.17
C LYS A 89 -8.58 -1.00 -15.01
N LYS A 90 -7.65 -1.93 -15.23
CA LYS A 90 -7.17 -2.86 -14.19
C LYS A 90 -6.09 -2.17 -13.37
N VAL A 91 -6.22 -2.18 -12.05
CA VAL A 91 -5.25 -1.61 -11.11
C VAL A 91 -4.62 -2.75 -10.32
N MET A 92 -3.29 -2.76 -10.28
CA MET A 92 -2.51 -3.71 -9.49
C MET A 92 -2.26 -3.16 -8.09
N THR A 93 -2.23 -4.04 -7.10
CA THR A 93 -1.67 -3.79 -5.77
C THR A 93 -1.08 -5.07 -5.21
N TYR A 94 -0.37 -4.99 -4.09
CA TYR A 94 0.23 -6.15 -3.42
C TYR A 94 -0.54 -6.46 -2.14
N ILE A 95 -0.77 -7.74 -1.85
CA ILE A 95 -1.37 -8.20 -0.58
C ILE A 95 -0.58 -9.38 -0.02
N MET A 96 -0.43 -9.48 1.31
CA MET A 96 0.18 -10.67 1.90
C MET A 96 -0.82 -11.84 1.87
N PRO A 97 -0.44 -13.04 1.40
CA PRO A 97 -1.33 -14.19 1.41
C PRO A 97 -1.57 -14.71 2.84
N ILE A 98 -0.53 -14.67 3.70
CA ILE A 98 -0.60 -15.13 5.09
C ILE A 98 -0.98 -13.96 6.00
N LYS A 99 -2.19 -14.01 6.57
CA LYS A 99 -2.73 -12.98 7.45
C LYS A 99 -2.33 -13.22 8.91
N SER A 100 -1.02 -13.16 9.18
CA SER A 100 -0.45 -13.25 10.52
C SER A 100 -0.99 -12.18 11.49
N GLU A 101 -0.85 -12.40 12.79
CA GLU A 101 -1.29 -11.46 13.82
C GLU A 101 -0.73 -10.05 13.62
N PHE A 102 -1.47 -9.07 14.13
CA PHE A 102 -1.07 -7.68 14.11
C PHE A 102 0.28 -7.49 14.81
N ARG A 103 1.16 -6.71 14.18
CA ARG A 103 2.44 -6.29 14.76
C ARG A 103 2.65 -4.81 14.49
N TYR A 104 2.93 -4.07 15.56
CA TYR A 104 3.24 -2.65 15.45
C TYR A 104 4.44 -2.40 14.51
N PRO A 105 4.32 -1.49 13.53
CA PRO A 105 5.43 -1.11 12.67
C PRO A 105 6.55 -0.47 13.49
N THR A 106 7.79 -0.54 12.99
CA THR A 106 8.88 0.25 13.57
C THR A 106 8.59 1.74 13.39
N GLU A 107 9.08 2.57 14.31
CA GLU A 107 8.87 4.02 14.24
C GLU A 107 9.40 4.60 12.92
N ARG A 108 10.58 4.15 12.48
CA ARG A 108 11.17 4.52 11.19
C ARG A 108 10.24 4.21 10.02
N TYR A 109 9.66 3.01 9.98
CA TYR A 109 8.74 2.61 8.91
C TYR A 109 7.42 3.40 8.97
N LEU A 110 6.89 3.58 10.18
CA LEU A 110 5.67 4.36 10.38
C LEU A 110 5.86 5.83 9.94
N ASN A 111 7.01 6.43 10.21
CA ASN A 111 7.32 7.80 9.78
C ASN A 111 7.37 7.94 8.25
N VAL A 112 7.84 6.91 7.54
CA VAL A 112 7.77 6.86 6.07
C VAL A 112 6.32 6.89 5.58
N ILE A 113 5.45 6.07 6.17
CA ILE A 113 4.03 6.04 5.81
C ILE A 113 3.34 7.35 6.16
N LYS A 114 3.59 7.91 7.36
CA LYS A 114 3.06 9.22 7.77
C LYS A 114 3.46 10.31 6.77
N ARG A 115 4.69 10.27 6.26
CA ARG A 115 5.15 11.19 5.22
C ARG A 115 4.40 10.95 3.90
N GLY A 116 4.19 9.71 3.49
CA GLY A 116 3.39 9.38 2.31
C GLY A 116 1.93 9.84 2.41
N TYR A 117 1.31 9.72 3.58
CA TYR A 117 -0.03 10.27 3.83
C TYR A 117 -0.05 11.79 3.64
N LYS A 118 1.01 12.51 4.05
CA LYS A 118 1.15 13.95 3.81
C LYS A 118 1.33 14.26 2.32
N ASP A 119 2.24 13.55 1.65
CA ASP A 119 2.57 13.76 0.23
C ASP A 119 1.33 13.53 -0.66
N CYS A 120 0.53 12.50 -0.37
CA CYS A 120 -0.68 12.16 -1.11
C CYS A 120 -1.96 12.85 -0.59
N LYS A 121 -1.87 13.72 0.43
CA LYS A 121 -3.01 14.40 1.08
C LYS A 121 -4.13 13.44 1.54
N LEU A 122 -3.74 12.35 2.20
CA LEU A 122 -4.63 11.32 2.74
C LEU A 122 -5.04 11.64 4.18
N ASP A 123 -6.24 11.20 4.57
CA ASP A 123 -6.70 11.32 5.95
C ASP A 123 -5.94 10.33 6.85
N LYS A 124 -5.22 10.89 7.82
CA LYS A 124 -4.41 10.14 8.79
C LYS A 124 -5.27 9.38 9.81
N SER A 125 -6.56 9.70 9.95
CA SER A 125 -7.46 9.01 10.88
C SER A 125 -7.49 7.49 10.59
N TYR A 126 -7.39 7.09 9.33
CA TYR A 126 -7.31 5.68 8.92
C TYR A 126 -6.02 5.00 9.37
N LEU A 127 -4.88 5.71 9.32
CA LEU A 127 -3.61 5.19 9.81
C LEU A 127 -3.65 5.00 11.33
N VAL A 128 -4.23 5.95 12.07
CA VAL A 128 -4.40 5.84 13.52
C VAL A 128 -5.32 4.67 13.88
N LYS A 129 -6.44 4.50 13.16
CA LYS A 129 -7.33 3.34 13.32
C LYS A 129 -6.62 2.02 13.04
N ALA A 130 -5.74 1.98 12.02
CA ALA A 130 -4.98 0.76 11.70
C ALA A 130 -3.94 0.40 12.77
N LEU A 131 -3.45 1.38 13.55
CA LEU A 131 -2.51 1.14 14.66
C LEU A 131 -3.21 0.72 15.96
N ASN A 132 -4.53 0.93 16.07
CA ASN A 132 -5.35 0.49 17.18
C ASN A 132 -6.33 -0.59 16.69
N PRO A 133 -5.85 -1.82 16.41
CA PRO A 133 -6.72 -2.89 15.94
C PRO A 133 -7.77 -3.19 17.01
N GLN A 134 -9.02 -2.79 16.74
CA GLN A 134 -10.16 -3.28 17.50
C GLN A 134 -10.23 -4.79 17.31
N LYS A 135 -10.25 -5.53 18.43
CA LYS A 135 -10.42 -6.99 18.47
C LYS A 135 -11.72 -7.38 17.76
#